data_AF-A0A368U850-F1
#
_entry.id   AF-A0A368U850-F1
#
_cell.length_a   1.000
_cell.length_b   1.000
_cell.length_c   1.000
_cell.angle_alpha   90.00
_cell.angle_beta   90.00
_cell.angle_gamma   90.00
#
_symmetry.space_group_name_H-M   'P 1'
#
loop_
_entity.id
_entity.type
_entity.pdbx_description
1 polymer ?
#
loop_
_entity_poly.entity_id
_entity_poly.type
_entity_poly.pdbx_seq_one_letter_code
_entity_poly.pdbx_strand_id
1 'polypeptide(L)' 'MRLWLFRIAPERFIHNLSGHGGSYRDGARWSDLGYPVLYFGTSASVTLAKDDKLAK' A
#
# COMPACT_ATOMS: atom_id res chain seq x y z
N MET A 1 2.96 -20.72 12.85
CA MET A 1 3.32 -20.29 11.48
C MET A 1 3.41 -18.77 11.46
N ARG A 2 4.47 -18.17 10.90
CA ARG A 2 4.64 -16.69 10.85
C ARG A 2 4.30 -16.18 9.45
N LEU A 3 3.47 -15.14 9.36
CA LEU A 3 3.15 -14.45 8.11
C LEU A 3 3.98 -13.16 8.02
N TRP A 4 4.61 -12.93 6.85
CA TRP A 4 5.28 -11.69 6.52
C TRP A 4 4.43 -10.91 5.52
N LEU A 5 4.27 -9.61 5.78
CA LEU A 5 3.55 -8.68 4.92
C LEU A 5 4.52 -7.64 4.38
N PHE A 6 4.33 -7.30 3.11
CA PHE A 6 5.21 -6.39 2.38
C PHE A 6 4.39 -5.18 1.93
N ARG A 7 4.96 -3.99 2.08
CA ARG A 7 4.38 -2.75 1.60
C ARG A 7 5.45 -2.00 0.83
N ILE A 8 5.02 -1.36 -0.26
CA ILE A 8 5.83 -0.45 -1.03
C ILE A 8 5.17 0.93 -0.95
N ALA A 9 5.99 1.95 -0.74
CA ALA A 9 5.59 3.35 -0.67
C ALA A 9 6.84 4.23 -0.90
N PRO A 10 6.68 5.50 -1.30
CA PRO A 10 7.79 6.45 -1.28
C PRO A 10 8.44 6.51 0.11
N GLU A 11 9.77 6.63 0.16
CA GLU A 11 10.57 6.56 1.39
C GLU A 11 10.02 7.46 2.50
N ARG A 12 9.68 8.71 2.18
CA ARG A 12 9.09 9.68 3.12
C ARG A 12 7.78 9.24 3.79
N PHE A 13 7.13 8.20 3.26
CA PHE A 13 5.86 7.66 3.76
C PHE A 13 5.96 6.22 4.26
N ILE A 14 7.12 5.56 4.18
CA ILE A 14 7.24 4.13 4.50
C ILE A 14 6.87 3.83 5.96
N HIS A 15 7.21 4.74 6.87
CA HIS A 15 6.89 4.65 8.30
C HIS A 15 5.51 5.22 8.65
N ASN A 16 4.82 5.90 7.72
CA ASN A 16 3.46 6.37 7.97
C ASN A 16 2.47 5.22 7.76
N LEU A 17 1.95 4.70 8.87
CA LEU A 17 0.98 3.61 8.92
C LEU A 17 -0.44 4.09 9.29
N SER A 18 -0.72 5.40 9.15
CA SER A 18 -2.03 5.95 9.52
C SER A 18 -3.16 5.58 8.56
N GLY A 19 -2.84 5.13 7.34
CA GLY A 19 -3.84 4.81 6.30
C GLY A 19 -4.46 6.01 5.58
N HIS A 20 -4.05 7.25 5.90
CA HIS A 20 -4.59 8.49 5.31
C HIS A 20 -3.93 8.87 3.97
N GLY A 21 -3.69 7.87 3.10
CA GLY A 21 -3.05 8.04 1.80
C GLY A 21 -3.98 8.59 0.72
N GLY A 22 -3.60 8.38 -0.55
CA GLY A 22 -4.47 8.70 -1.70
C GLY A 22 -5.83 8.01 -1.61
N SER A 23 -5.85 6.73 -1.23
CA SER A 23 -7.09 5.96 -1.08
C SER A 23 -8.07 6.53 -0.05
N TYR A 24 -7.58 7.24 0.96
CA TYR A 24 -8.46 7.92 1.93
C TYR A 24 -9.16 9.12 1.30
N ARG A 25 -8.48 9.87 0.43
CA ARG A 25 -9.02 11.09 -0.20
C ARG A 25 -9.91 10.78 -1.39
N ASP A 26 -9.47 9.81 -2.21
CA ASP A 26 -10.03 9.59 -3.54
C ASP A 26 -10.77 8.25 -3.66
N GLY A 27 -10.76 7.42 -2.61
CA GLY A 27 -11.16 6.02 -2.69
C GLY A 27 -10.12 5.16 -3.43
N ALA A 28 -10.32 3.85 -3.42
CA ALA A 28 -9.52 2.89 -4.17
C ALA A 28 -10.34 1.63 -4.49
N ARG A 29 -9.78 0.72 -5.28
CA ARG A 29 -10.45 -0.51 -5.72
C ARG A 29 -11.13 -1.31 -4.59
N TRP A 30 -10.56 -1.29 -3.40
CA TRP A 30 -11.02 -2.10 -2.26
C TRP A 30 -11.40 -1.26 -1.04
N SER A 31 -11.52 0.05 -1.18
CA SER A 31 -11.86 0.95 -0.06
C SER A 31 -12.58 2.18 -0.55
N ASP A 32 -13.72 2.50 0.07
CA ASP A 32 -14.41 3.77 -0.17
C ASP A 32 -13.59 4.95 0.37
N LEU A 33 -13.89 6.15 -0.12
CA LEU A 33 -13.29 7.40 0.36
C LEU A 33 -13.59 7.62 1.86
N GLY A 34 -12.67 8.24 2.58
CA GLY A 34 -12.78 8.54 4.01
C GLY A 34 -12.44 7.37 4.94
N TYR A 35 -12.09 6.19 4.41
CA TYR A 35 -11.65 5.05 5.22
C TYR A 35 -10.12 4.92 5.21
N PRO A 36 -9.46 4.97 6.38
CA PRO A 36 -8.00 4.84 6.45
C PRO A 36 -7.60 3.38 6.22
N VAL A 37 -6.82 3.13 5.17
CA VAL A 37 -6.41 1.77 4.78
C VAL A 37 -4.94 1.70 4.39
N LEU A 38 -4.34 0.53 4.61
CA LEU A 38 -3.00 0.19 4.14
C LEU A 38 -3.08 -1.06 3.27
N TYR A 39 -2.39 -1.04 2.14
CA TYR A 39 -2.29 -2.17 1.22
C TYR A 39 -0.96 -2.90 1.44
N PHE A 40 -1.05 -4.22 1.59
CA PHE A 40 0.09 -5.11 1.74
C PHE A 40 0.02 -6.26 0.74
N GLY A 41 1.16 -6.74 0.27
CA GLY A 41 1.29 -8.01 -0.43
C GLY A 41 1.84 -9.11 0.49
N THR A 42 1.61 -10.36 0.09
CA THR A 42 2.09 -11.55 0.79
C THR A 42 3.53 -11.94 0.42
N SER A 43 4.10 -11.28 -0.60
CA SER A 43 5.50 -11.37 -0.97
C SER A 43 6.00 -10.03 -1.52
N ALA A 44 7.32 -9.83 -1.49
CA ALA A 44 7.94 -8.68 -2.13
C ALA A 44 7.65 -8.62 -3.64
N SER A 45 7.70 -9.77 -4.33
CA SER A 45 7.44 -9.86 -5.77
C SER A 45 6.02 -9.45 -6.15
N VAL A 46 5.01 -9.90 -5.39
CA VAL A 46 3.61 -9.52 -5.62
C VAL A 46 3.39 -8.03 -5.37
N THR A 47 4.02 -7.48 -4.34
CA THR A 47 3.88 -6.06 -4.00
C THR A 47 4.52 -5.18 -5.09
N LEU A 48 5.69 -5.55 -5.60
CA LEU A 48 6.39 -4.82 -6.66
C LEU A 48 5.62 -4.88 -7.99
N ALA A 49 5.06 -6.03 -8.35
CA ALA A 49 4.29 -6.20 -9.58
C ALA A 49 3.00 -5.36 -9.63
N LYS A 50 2.54 -4.82 -8.49
CA LYS A 50 1.37 -3.94 -8.39
C LYS A 50 1.73 -2.45 -8.45
N ASP A 51 3.01 -2.12 -8.40
CA ASP A 51 3.50 -0.74 -8.38
C ASP A 51 4.23 -0.44 -9.69
N ASP A 52 3.44 -0.31 -10.76
CA ASP A 52 3.88 -0.07 -12.15
C ASP A 52 4.73 1.22 -12.28
N LYS A 53 4.72 2.07 -11.25
CA LYS A 53 5.43 3.35 -11.18
C LYS A 53 6.89 3.22 -10.72
N LEU A 54 7.30 2.04 -10.24
CA LEU A 54 8.68 1.78 -9.81
C LEU A 54 9.47 0.93 -10.82
N ALA A 55 8.82 0.44 -11.87
CA ALA A 55 9.44 -0.33 -12.95
C ALA A 55 10.00 0.56 -14.08
N LYS A 56 10.12 1.87 -13.86
CA LYS A 56 10.69 2.85 -14.80
C LYS A 56 11.80 3.67 -14.15
#